data_AF-A0A4P7RSM4-F1
#
_entry.id   AF-A0A4P7RSM4-F1
#
_cell.length_a   1.000
_cell.length_b   1.000
_cell.length_c   1.000
_cell.angle_alpha   90.00
_cell.angle_beta   90.00
_cell.angle_gamma   90.00
#
_symmetry.space_group_name_H-M   'P 1'
#
loop_
_entity.id
_entity.type
_entity.pdbx_description
1 polymer ?
#
loop_
_entity_poly.entity_id
_entity_poly.type
_entity_poly.pdbx_seq_one_letter_code
_entity_poly.pdbx_strand_id
1 'polypeptide(L)'
;MMRWTMPAALLLLAACSGGQDEETGPEASSDIGPLQKAERPAPAETPVPDAEPEAPAKTEPGDKIDGKTIPPAIRGRWALKAADCAAKKGADLTALTIDATNLRFFESHGELAAVQKSDASNIVADYKFSGEGEEWDRRMRLELVDGGKTLVRRDSGEGAAAGAMRYTRCAG
;
A
#
# COMPACT_ATOMS: atom_id res chain seq x y z
N MET A 1 52.82 -15.22 18.41
CA MET A 1 52.96 -16.08 17.21
C MET A 1 52.15 -17.35 17.40
N MET A 2 51.04 -17.50 16.67
CA MET A 2 50.56 -18.80 16.23
C MET A 2 49.70 -18.56 15.00
N ARG A 3 50.25 -18.96 13.86
CA ARG A 3 49.60 -18.99 12.54
C ARG A 3 48.77 -20.26 12.48
N TRP A 4 47.51 -20.21 12.07
CA TRP A 4 46.99 -21.30 11.24
C TRP A 4 45.77 -20.90 10.39
N THR A 5 46.06 -20.83 9.10
CA THR A 5 45.29 -21.07 7.87
C THR A 5 43.76 -21.15 7.91
N MET A 6 43.15 -20.21 7.18
CA MET A 6 41.91 -20.42 6.42
C MET A 6 42.05 -21.56 5.40
N PRO A 7 40.99 -22.34 5.15
CA PRO A 7 40.73 -22.92 3.83
C PRO A 7 39.69 -22.07 3.10
N ALA A 8 40.11 -21.53 1.96
CA ALA A 8 39.25 -21.01 0.93
C ALA A 8 38.46 -22.16 0.29
N ALA A 9 37.13 -22.08 0.31
CA ALA A 9 36.28 -22.91 -0.53
C ALA A 9 35.87 -22.09 -1.76
N LEU A 10 36.37 -22.54 -2.91
CA LEU A 10 36.11 -22.01 -4.23
C LEU A 10 34.67 -22.31 -4.70
N LEU A 11 34.10 -21.28 -5.30
CA LEU A 11 32.97 -21.17 -6.23
C LEU A 11 32.55 -22.43 -7.02
N LEU A 12 31.23 -22.63 -7.12
CA LEU A 12 30.57 -23.10 -8.35
C LEU A 12 29.24 -22.34 -8.54
N LEU A 13 29.26 -21.30 -9.39
CA LEU A 13 28.06 -20.72 -9.99
C LEU A 13 27.60 -21.66 -11.12
N ALA A 14 26.46 -22.31 -10.94
CA ALA A 14 25.73 -22.94 -12.03
C ALA A 14 24.96 -21.84 -12.79
N ALA A 15 25.59 -21.30 -13.84
CA ALA A 15 24.90 -20.55 -14.89
C ALA A 15 24.25 -21.56 -15.84
N CYS A 16 22.92 -21.66 -15.83
CA CYS A 16 22.19 -22.25 -16.94
C CYS A 16 22.15 -21.24 -18.10
N SER A 17 23.07 -21.45 -19.02
CA SER A 17 23.08 -20.92 -20.39
C SER A 17 22.55 -22.00 -21.34
N GLY A 18 21.74 -21.61 -22.32
CA GLY A 18 21.30 -22.45 -23.44
C GLY A 18 19.78 -22.46 -23.62
N GLY A 19 19.19 -22.07 -24.74
CA GLY A 19 19.74 -21.70 -26.04
C GLY A 19 18.67 -21.02 -26.92
N GLN A 20 19.16 -20.27 -27.90
CA GLN A 20 18.43 -19.83 -29.09
C GLN A 20 18.30 -21.00 -30.08
N ASP A 21 17.18 -21.05 -30.80
CA ASP A 21 17.05 -21.37 -32.23
C ASP A 21 15.58 -21.02 -32.58
N GLU A 22 15.33 -19.88 -33.22
CA GLU A 22 15.11 -19.72 -34.67
C GLU A 22 14.01 -20.62 -35.24
N GLU A 23 12.86 -20.03 -35.58
CA GLU A 23 12.25 -20.36 -36.86
C GLU A 23 11.49 -19.14 -37.44
N THR A 24 12.00 -18.71 -38.57
CA THR A 24 11.45 -17.76 -39.54
C THR A 24 10.13 -18.27 -40.14
N GLY A 25 9.16 -17.37 -40.30
CA GLY A 25 7.94 -17.60 -41.09
C GLY A 25 7.37 -16.29 -41.63
N PRO A 26 6.74 -16.27 -42.81
CA PRO A 26 7.01 -15.28 -43.84
C PRO A 26 6.17 -13.99 -43.74
N GLU A 27 6.72 -12.96 -44.37
CA GLU A 27 6.09 -11.68 -44.66
C GLU A 27 4.72 -11.87 -45.33
N ALA A 28 3.69 -11.30 -44.71
CA ALA A 28 2.45 -10.97 -45.38
C ALA A 28 2.40 -9.44 -45.52
N SER A 29 2.89 -8.97 -46.65
CA SER A 29 2.54 -7.66 -47.20
C SER A 29 1.01 -7.56 -47.23
N SER A 30 0.46 -6.50 -46.65
CA SER A 30 -0.92 -6.12 -46.89
C SER A 30 -0.99 -4.61 -47.12
N ASP A 31 -1.40 -4.31 -48.33
CA ASP A 31 -1.56 -3.05 -49.00
C ASP A 31 -2.10 -1.90 -48.14
N ILE A 32 -1.42 -0.76 -48.28
CA ILE A 32 -1.90 0.55 -47.84
C ILE A 32 -2.95 1.01 -48.87
N GLY A 33 -4.23 0.75 -48.56
CA GLY A 33 -5.39 1.35 -49.23
C GLY A 33 -5.76 2.72 -48.63
N PRO A 34 -6.41 3.62 -49.39
CA PRO A 34 -6.44 5.05 -49.09
C PRO A 34 -7.39 5.41 -47.94
N LEU A 35 -6.93 6.40 -47.15
CA LEU A 35 -7.65 7.10 -46.08
C LEU A 35 -9.07 7.52 -46.54
N GLN A 36 -10.09 6.84 -45.99
CA GLN A 36 -11.44 7.36 -45.98
C GLN A 36 -11.67 8.13 -44.67
N LYS A 37 -11.79 9.45 -44.81
CA LYS A 37 -12.22 10.36 -43.75
C LYS A 37 -13.69 10.08 -43.43
N ALA A 38 -13.95 9.30 -42.38
CA ALA A 38 -15.27 9.17 -41.80
C ALA A 38 -15.50 10.31 -40.81
N GLU A 39 -16.25 11.33 -41.24
CA GLU A 39 -16.81 12.35 -40.37
C GLU A 39 -17.74 11.67 -39.34
N ARG A 40 -17.42 11.83 -38.05
CA ARG A 40 -18.23 11.33 -36.93
C ARG A 40 -19.29 12.39 -36.61
N PRO A 41 -20.59 12.07 -36.57
CA PRO A 41 -21.60 13.00 -36.07
C PRO A 41 -21.37 13.27 -34.57
N ALA A 42 -21.53 14.52 -34.16
CA ALA A 42 -21.51 14.92 -32.75
C ALA A 42 -22.58 14.17 -31.94
N PRO A 43 -22.29 13.72 -30.71
CA PRO A 43 -23.34 13.23 -29.82
C PRO A 43 -24.25 14.38 -29.40
N ALA A 44 -25.57 14.16 -29.49
CA ALA A 44 -26.56 15.05 -28.93
C ALA A 44 -26.44 15.08 -27.40
N GLU A 45 -26.43 16.29 -26.83
CA GLU A 45 -26.46 16.53 -25.39
C GLU A 45 -27.83 16.14 -24.83
N THR A 46 -27.89 15.06 -24.05
CA THR A 46 -28.98 14.83 -23.10
C THR A 46 -28.76 15.69 -21.86
N PRO A 47 -29.76 16.45 -21.37
CA PRO A 47 -29.62 17.18 -20.13
C PRO A 47 -29.53 16.19 -18.97
N VAL A 48 -28.44 16.28 -18.21
CA VAL A 48 -28.34 15.70 -16.87
C VAL A 48 -29.35 16.42 -15.96
N PRO A 49 -30.17 15.70 -15.18
CA PRO A 49 -30.95 16.36 -14.14
C PRO A 49 -29.98 16.92 -13.09
N ASP A 50 -30.24 18.15 -12.65
CA ASP A 50 -29.55 18.83 -11.55
C ASP A 50 -29.37 17.87 -10.37
N ALA A 51 -28.14 17.44 -10.15
CA ALA A 51 -27.72 16.85 -8.89
C ALA A 51 -27.63 18.00 -7.89
N GLU A 52 -28.69 18.15 -7.09
CA GLU A 52 -28.71 19.02 -5.92
C GLU A 52 -27.47 18.73 -5.06
N PRO A 53 -26.73 19.75 -4.58
CA PRO A 53 -25.54 19.51 -3.79
C PRO A 53 -25.94 18.77 -2.50
N GLU A 54 -25.53 17.50 -2.37
CA GLU A 54 -25.60 16.82 -1.08
C GLU A 54 -24.84 17.68 -0.07
N ALA A 55 -25.58 18.17 0.93
CA ALA A 55 -25.02 18.94 2.02
C ALA A 55 -23.85 18.15 2.64
N PRO A 56 -22.70 18.80 2.94
CA PRO A 56 -21.58 18.10 3.54
C PRO A 56 -22.04 17.47 4.86
N ALA A 57 -21.83 16.16 4.98
CA ALA A 57 -22.05 15.43 6.22
C ALA A 57 -21.38 16.20 7.37
N LYS A 58 -22.13 16.49 8.44
CA LYS A 58 -21.61 17.16 9.63
C LYS A 58 -20.43 16.35 10.18
N THR A 59 -19.23 16.88 10.00
CA THR A 59 -18.00 16.44 10.66
C THR A 59 -18.22 16.49 12.18
N GLU A 60 -18.20 15.34 12.85
CA GLU A 60 -18.35 15.29 14.30
C GLU A 60 -17.14 15.92 14.99
N PRO A 61 -17.26 16.43 16.23
CA PRO A 61 -16.15 17.12 16.92
C PRO A 61 -14.86 16.30 17.07
N GLY A 62 -14.95 14.97 16.93
CA GLY A 62 -13.83 14.03 16.96
C GLY A 62 -13.03 13.92 15.65
N ASP A 63 -13.50 14.51 14.55
CA ASP A 63 -12.87 14.42 13.22
C ASP A 63 -11.80 15.49 12.95
N LYS A 64 -11.54 16.37 13.93
CA LYS A 64 -10.56 17.46 13.76
C LYS A 64 -9.15 16.89 13.65
N ILE A 65 -8.47 17.22 12.57
CA ILE A 65 -7.06 16.92 12.36
C ILE A 65 -6.23 17.91 13.20
N ASP A 66 -5.61 17.40 14.26
CA ASP A 66 -4.80 18.20 15.20
C ASP A 66 -3.32 18.30 14.80
N GLY A 67 -2.91 17.57 13.76
CA GLY A 67 -1.52 17.47 13.31
C GLY A 67 -0.58 16.76 14.28
N LYS A 68 -1.11 16.12 15.34
CA LYS A 68 -0.36 15.48 16.42
C LYS A 68 -0.71 14.00 16.60
N THR A 69 -1.92 13.61 16.21
CA THR A 69 -2.43 12.25 16.29
C THR A 69 -2.75 11.69 14.91
N ILE A 70 -2.91 10.38 14.83
CA ILE A 70 -3.36 9.71 13.60
C ILE A 70 -4.78 10.20 13.27
N PRO A 71 -5.08 10.62 12.02
CA PRO A 71 -6.41 11.06 11.61
C PRO A 71 -7.53 10.10 12.00
N PRO A 72 -8.66 10.59 12.55
CA PRO A 72 -9.82 9.78 12.95
C PRO A 72 -10.29 8.82 11.86
N ALA A 73 -10.33 9.25 10.60
CA ALA A 73 -10.74 8.40 9.48
C ALA A 73 -9.77 7.23 9.18
N ILE A 74 -8.51 7.31 9.60
CA ILE A 74 -7.50 6.25 9.44
C ILE A 74 -7.59 5.22 10.58
N ARG A 75 -8.12 5.63 11.74
CA ARG A 75 -8.24 4.76 12.92
C ARG A 75 -9.22 3.62 12.69
N GLY A 76 -9.08 2.60 13.51
CA GLY A 76 -9.90 1.38 13.50
C GLY A 76 -9.08 0.13 13.19
N ARG A 77 -9.79 -0.94 12.86
CA ARG A 77 -9.21 -2.24 12.53
C ARG A 77 -9.24 -2.47 11.01
N TRP A 78 -8.13 -2.97 10.52
CA TRP A 78 -7.83 -3.22 9.11
C TRP A 78 -7.24 -4.62 8.97
N ALA A 79 -7.32 -5.25 7.80
CA ALA A 79 -6.63 -6.52 7.55
C ALA A 79 -6.18 -6.67 6.09
N LEU A 80 -5.03 -7.31 5.85
CA LEU A 80 -4.61 -7.67 4.49
C LEU A 80 -5.51 -8.78 3.92
N LYS A 81 -5.82 -9.77 4.76
CA LYS A 81 -6.78 -10.84 4.45
C LYS A 81 -8.11 -10.51 5.10
N ALA A 82 -9.16 -10.35 4.30
CA ALA A 82 -10.49 -10.03 4.82
C ALA A 82 -11.00 -11.03 5.87
N ALA A 83 -10.61 -12.30 5.79
CA ALA A 83 -10.94 -13.32 6.79
C ALA A 83 -10.43 -12.97 8.21
N ASP A 84 -9.29 -12.25 8.31
CA ASP A 84 -8.70 -11.90 9.59
C ASP A 84 -9.47 -10.79 10.31
N CYS A 85 -10.36 -10.07 9.60
CA CYS A 85 -11.28 -9.12 10.23
C CYS A 85 -12.25 -9.80 11.21
N ALA A 86 -12.66 -11.03 10.95
CA ALA A 86 -13.56 -11.79 11.84
C ALA A 86 -12.81 -12.81 12.71
N ALA A 87 -11.51 -12.98 12.50
CA ALA A 87 -10.71 -13.92 13.26
C ALA A 87 -10.56 -13.47 14.72
N LYS A 88 -10.48 -14.46 15.61
CA LYS A 88 -10.18 -14.25 17.03
C LYS A 88 -8.77 -13.67 17.18
N LYS A 89 -8.57 -12.86 18.22
CA LYS A 89 -7.26 -12.33 18.57
C LYS A 89 -6.23 -13.47 18.65
N GLY A 90 -5.10 -13.31 17.95
CA GLY A 90 -4.03 -14.29 17.85
C GLY A 90 -4.15 -15.24 16.65
N ALA A 91 -5.33 -15.33 16.02
CA ALA A 91 -5.51 -15.99 14.72
C ALA A 91 -5.63 -14.96 13.56
N ASP A 92 -5.70 -13.67 13.89
CA ASP A 92 -5.85 -12.55 12.97
C ASP A 92 -4.49 -12.02 12.48
N LEU A 93 -3.68 -12.90 11.89
CA LEU A 93 -2.25 -12.66 11.64
C LEU A 93 -1.96 -11.44 10.74
N THR A 94 -2.91 -11.03 9.90
CA THR A 94 -2.76 -9.84 9.04
C THR A 94 -3.55 -8.62 9.52
N ALA A 95 -4.15 -8.68 10.71
CA ALA A 95 -4.88 -7.56 11.26
C ALA A 95 -3.93 -6.44 11.72
N LEU A 96 -4.35 -5.22 11.44
CA LEU A 96 -3.71 -3.97 11.85
C LEU A 96 -4.76 -3.14 12.60
N THR A 97 -4.50 -2.84 13.86
CA THR A 97 -5.32 -1.93 14.67
C THR A 97 -4.59 -0.62 14.82
N ILE A 98 -5.31 0.48 14.58
CA ILE A 98 -4.79 1.84 14.60
C ILE A 98 -5.67 2.67 15.52
N ASP A 99 -5.07 3.24 16.58
CA ASP A 99 -5.72 4.22 17.44
C ASP A 99 -5.13 5.61 17.21
N ALA A 100 -5.32 6.55 18.15
CA ALA A 100 -4.83 7.92 18.00
C ALA A 100 -3.28 8.01 17.95
N THR A 101 -2.57 7.10 18.61
CA THR A 101 -1.11 7.16 18.78
C THR A 101 -0.41 5.81 18.60
N ASN A 102 -1.12 4.73 18.31
CA ASN A 102 -0.54 3.39 18.22
C ASN A 102 -0.97 2.64 16.96
N LEU A 103 -0.05 1.81 16.47
CA LEU A 103 -0.29 0.73 15.51
C LEU A 103 0.00 -0.60 16.20
N ARG A 104 -0.88 -1.59 16.00
CA ARG A 104 -0.69 -2.97 16.46
C ARG A 104 -0.92 -3.91 15.31
N PHE A 105 0.05 -4.77 15.00
CA PHE A 105 -0.11 -5.84 14.02
C PHE A 105 0.76 -7.02 14.39
N PHE A 106 0.24 -8.23 14.24
CA PHE A 106 0.91 -9.47 14.66
C PHE A 106 1.49 -9.35 16.09
N GLU A 107 2.81 -9.43 16.24
CA GLU A 107 3.53 -9.29 17.52
C GLU A 107 4.21 -7.92 17.69
N SER A 108 3.96 -6.99 16.77
CA SER A 108 4.57 -5.66 16.76
C SER A 108 3.66 -4.56 17.29
N HIS A 109 4.28 -3.58 17.96
CA HIS A 109 3.70 -2.35 18.43
C HIS A 109 4.47 -1.16 17.88
N GLY A 110 3.80 -0.25 17.18
CA GLY A 110 4.35 1.07 16.85
C GLY A 110 3.71 2.17 17.68
N GLU A 111 4.52 2.97 18.35
CA GLU A 111 4.12 4.24 18.97
C GLU A 111 4.40 5.41 18.03
N LEU A 112 3.42 6.30 17.86
CA LEU A 112 3.57 7.52 17.08
C LEU A 112 4.58 8.45 17.77
N ALA A 113 5.72 8.69 17.12
CA ALA A 113 6.77 9.56 17.63
C ALA A 113 6.64 11.00 17.11
N ALA A 114 6.37 11.15 15.80
CA ALA A 114 6.23 12.47 15.18
C ALA A 114 5.35 12.41 13.93
N VAL A 115 4.42 13.37 13.81
CA VAL A 115 3.66 13.60 12.58
C VAL A 115 4.44 14.56 11.68
N GLN A 116 4.73 14.14 10.46
CA GLN A 116 5.45 14.95 9.47
C GLN A 116 4.49 15.71 8.56
N LYS A 117 3.41 15.03 8.13
CA LYS A 117 2.33 15.60 7.34
C LYS A 117 1.04 14.86 7.66
N SER A 118 -0.09 15.57 7.72
CA SER A 118 -1.38 14.96 7.98
C SER A 118 -2.51 15.75 7.32
N ASP A 119 -3.50 15.02 6.80
CA ASP A 119 -4.82 15.51 6.41
C ASP A 119 -5.90 14.49 6.85
N ALA A 120 -7.14 14.66 6.41
CA ALA A 120 -8.23 13.79 6.83
C ALA A 120 -8.05 12.31 6.42
N SER A 121 -7.37 12.06 5.31
CA SER A 121 -7.26 10.75 4.65
C SER A 121 -5.83 10.23 4.53
N ASN A 122 -4.84 11.05 4.86
CA ASN A 122 -3.42 10.71 4.76
C ASN A 122 -2.64 11.17 5.99
N ILE A 123 -1.65 10.37 6.38
CA ILE A 123 -0.61 10.76 7.32
C ILE A 123 0.75 10.22 6.87
N VAL A 124 1.79 11.03 7.05
CA VAL A 124 3.19 10.62 7.04
C VAL A 124 3.74 10.87 8.44
N ALA A 125 4.24 9.81 9.08
CA ALA A 125 4.68 9.88 10.46
C ALA A 125 5.86 8.94 10.73
N ASP A 126 6.61 9.28 11.78
CA ASP A 126 7.67 8.45 12.34
C ASP A 126 7.11 7.69 13.55
N TYR A 127 7.45 6.41 13.62
CA TYR A 127 7.02 5.48 14.65
C TYR A 127 8.20 4.80 15.31
N LYS A 128 8.10 4.59 16.62
CA LYS A 128 8.98 3.72 17.39
C LYS A 128 8.32 2.36 17.52
N PHE A 129 8.90 1.35 16.89
CA PHE A 129 8.38 0.01 16.93
C PHE A 129 9.11 -0.86 17.96
N SER A 130 8.38 -1.80 18.54
CA SER A 130 8.90 -2.93 19.29
C SER A 130 8.19 -4.23 18.88
N GLY A 131 8.91 -5.34 18.88
CA GLY A 131 8.38 -6.67 18.55
C GLY A 131 9.48 -7.73 18.55
N GLU A 132 9.16 -8.97 18.93
CA GLU A 132 10.10 -10.11 18.95
C GLU A 132 11.41 -9.88 19.74
N GLY A 133 11.44 -8.89 20.65
CA GLY A 133 12.63 -8.52 21.42
C GLY A 133 13.52 -7.47 20.75
N GLU A 134 13.10 -6.92 19.61
CA GLU A 134 13.78 -5.85 18.88
C GLU A 134 13.00 -4.53 18.98
N GLU A 135 13.73 -3.43 18.85
CA GLU A 135 13.19 -2.08 18.70
C GLU A 135 13.75 -1.44 17.43
N TRP A 136 12.91 -0.72 16.69
CA TRP A 136 13.35 -0.03 15.47
C TRP A 136 12.50 1.20 15.18
N ASP A 137 13.10 2.17 14.48
CA ASP A 137 12.37 3.34 13.99
C ASP A 137 11.84 3.09 12.58
N ARG A 138 10.66 3.64 12.28
CA ARG A 138 10.07 3.53 10.95
C ARG A 138 9.29 4.77 10.56
N ARG A 139 9.64 5.36 9.42
CA ARG A 139 8.78 6.31 8.71
C ARG A 139 7.74 5.54 7.91
N MET A 140 6.48 5.96 8.03
CA MET A 140 5.36 5.32 7.36
C MET A 140 4.41 6.35 6.78
N ARG A 141 3.91 6.08 5.57
CA ARG A 141 2.74 6.75 4.99
C ARG A 141 1.54 5.83 5.08
N LEU A 142 0.46 6.34 5.65
CA LEU A 142 -0.86 5.73 5.67
C LEU A 142 -1.82 6.58 4.84
N GLU A 143 -2.54 5.96 3.91
CA GLU A 143 -3.39 6.66 2.96
C GLU A 143 -4.69 5.89 2.74
N LEU A 144 -5.82 6.57 2.91
CA LEU A 144 -7.12 6.04 2.55
C LEU A 144 -7.38 6.23 1.07
N VAL A 145 -7.78 5.15 0.41
CA VAL A 145 -8.23 5.14 -0.98
C VAL A 145 -9.60 4.46 -1.06
N ASP A 146 -10.19 4.45 -2.26
CA ASP A 146 -11.46 3.77 -2.53
C ASP A 146 -12.60 4.24 -1.59
N GLY A 147 -12.65 5.55 -1.33
CA GLY A 147 -13.63 6.17 -0.43
C GLY A 147 -13.48 5.77 1.03
N GLY A 148 -12.26 5.47 1.50
CA GLY A 148 -11.98 5.09 2.89
C GLY A 148 -12.13 3.60 3.18
N LYS A 149 -12.38 2.78 2.16
CA LYS A 149 -12.54 1.32 2.29
C LYS A 149 -11.21 0.57 2.28
N THR A 150 -10.16 1.19 1.74
CA THR A 150 -8.82 0.60 1.68
C THR A 150 -7.79 1.52 2.30
N LEU A 151 -6.97 0.98 3.19
CA LEU A 151 -5.80 1.64 3.75
C LEU A 151 -4.56 1.15 2.99
N VAL A 152 -3.82 2.08 2.40
CA VAL A 152 -2.52 1.82 1.77
C VAL A 152 -1.43 2.24 2.74
N ARG A 153 -0.62 1.28 3.18
CA ARG A 153 0.58 1.50 3.99
C ARG A 153 1.82 1.44 3.10
N ARG A 154 2.70 2.43 3.21
CA ARG A 154 4.04 2.41 2.63
C ARG A 154 5.06 2.71 3.71
N ASP A 155 6.07 1.86 3.81
CA ASP A 155 7.15 1.99 4.78
C ASP A 155 8.38 2.59 4.09
N SER A 156 9.20 3.31 4.84
CA SER A 156 10.43 3.92 4.33
C SER A 156 11.53 3.88 5.38
N GLY A 157 12.78 3.74 4.92
CA GLY A 157 13.95 3.57 5.78
C GLY A 157 14.52 2.16 5.69
N GLU A 158 15.55 1.90 6.50
CA GLU A 158 16.22 0.61 6.54
C GLU A 158 15.26 -0.51 7.00
N GLY A 159 15.38 -1.69 6.38
CA GLY A 159 14.49 -2.83 6.64
C GLY A 159 13.04 -2.62 6.21
N ALA A 160 12.73 -1.61 5.39
CA ALA A 160 11.37 -1.37 4.92
C ALA A 160 10.89 -2.40 3.90
N ALA A 161 9.62 -2.81 4.01
CA ALA A 161 8.99 -3.63 3.00
C ALA A 161 9.02 -2.88 1.65
N ALA A 162 9.46 -3.56 0.58
CA ALA A 162 9.69 -2.93 -0.72
C ALA A 162 8.41 -2.45 -1.43
N GLY A 163 7.22 -2.90 -1.00
CA GLY A 163 5.95 -2.63 -1.65
C GLY A 163 4.91 -1.99 -0.74
N ALA A 164 3.88 -1.40 -1.37
CA ALA A 164 2.71 -0.93 -0.65
C ALA A 164 1.86 -2.11 -0.17
N MET A 165 1.44 -2.07 1.07
CA MET A 165 0.50 -3.01 1.67
C MET A 165 -0.91 -2.42 1.60
N ARG A 166 -1.88 -3.19 1.11
CA ARG A 166 -3.29 -2.76 0.98
C ARG A 166 -4.15 -3.54 1.96
N TYR A 167 -4.75 -2.83 2.90
CA TYR A 167 -5.63 -3.40 3.91
C TYR A 167 -7.08 -3.05 3.62
N THR A 168 -7.99 -3.99 3.86
CA THR A 168 -9.43 -3.76 3.85
C THR A 168 -9.89 -3.29 5.23
N ARG A 169 -10.81 -2.33 5.28
CA ARG A 169 -11.44 -1.90 6.53
C ARG A 169 -12.27 -3.05 7.11
N CYS A 170 -12.04 -3.39 8.38
CA CYS A 170 -12.89 -4.37 9.06
C CYS A 170 -14.21 -3.71 9.46
N ALA A 171 -15.32 -4.46 9.34
CA ALA A 171 -16.57 -4.05 9.94
C ALA A 171 -16.41 -3.97 11.47
N GLY A 172 -16.94 -2.90 12.07
CA GLY A 172 -16.95 -2.68 13.51
C GLY A 172 -17.98 -3.54 14.22
#